data_AF-A0AAD5L9Y2-F1
#
_entry.id   AF-A0AAD5L9Y2-F1
#
_cell.length_a   1.000
_cell.length_b   1.000
_cell.length_c   1.000
_cell.angle_alpha   90.00
_cell.angle_beta   90.00
_cell.angle_gamma   90.00
#
_symmetry.space_group_name_H-M   'P 1'
#
loop_
_entity.id
_entity.type
_entity.pdbx_description
1 polymer ?
#
loop_
_entity_poly.entity_id
_entity_poly.type
_entity_poly.pdbx_seq_one_letter_code
_entity_poly.pdbx_strand_id
1 'polypeptide(L)'
;MSATKQLVLDLPFDFNPDKILETATPDQCAIVLTTGCEALHALLNKKNELSNEEAYKQAKTEEAERWSREKTRLEEDAKREREKLENTNADQVKQLEDKVNALQNKIRSLESSIEGKDVLLKNVNTQLNELSASEIKKINDARTQTRSETFEEINKLKDDLKTANSKLEKATEDRLEAEKIHNKNLKTEVEKVRKELEDKNNVLQSQLLSLTGRQATSATKGKDNEDAFAALLDKAFGPTQLYKRLDNIENKPGDHIIEWEGTKIMIENKKYAKRVPSNEVDKAIRDFETNVDCNVLMFVSEDSTITGHERPGDLDITHTTDGRTAIWIGNFSSNEDKITYLQMIAQFIRELGVLQAKVKQLEGGEALKNYKISIDDLLLCFKNTEEDLDKFLNLQDECERQQKEAWDKLRDGITSVATSFKIRQADAIGMKNNNYTICGANPDATVANDTPTHTTRVIMRRPMRKR
;
A
#
# COMPACT_ATOMS: atom_id res chain seq x y z
N MET A 1 -118.68 -1.43 38.37
CA MET A 1 -118.99 -2.80 38.80
C MET A 1 -120.49 -2.99 38.67
N SER A 2 -120.93 -3.59 37.57
CA SER A 2 -122.35 -3.83 37.30
C SER A 2 -122.69 -5.24 37.77
N ALA A 3 -123.62 -5.34 38.72
CA ALA A 3 -123.98 -6.59 39.39
C ALA A 3 -124.55 -7.61 38.39
N THR A 4 -123.89 -8.75 38.23
CA THR A 4 -124.37 -9.87 37.41
C THR A 4 -125.63 -10.45 38.05
N LYS A 5 -126.79 -10.20 37.43
CA LYS A 5 -128.07 -10.80 37.85
C LYS A 5 -128.06 -12.28 37.46
N GLN A 6 -127.93 -13.16 38.45
CA GLN A 6 -128.04 -14.60 38.25
C GLN A 6 -129.52 -14.98 38.17
N LEU A 7 -129.95 -15.52 37.02
CA LEU A 7 -131.29 -16.06 36.82
C LEU A 7 -131.22 -17.57 37.05
N VAL A 8 -131.92 -18.08 38.07
CA VAL A 8 -132.06 -19.52 38.31
C VAL A 8 -133.43 -19.94 37.79
N LEU A 9 -133.46 -20.90 36.87
CA LEU A 9 -134.69 -21.46 36.30
C LEU A 9 -134.86 -22.89 36.82
N ASP A 10 -135.97 -23.15 37.50
CA ASP A 10 -136.34 -24.51 37.89
C ASP A 10 -136.94 -25.24 36.69
N LEU A 11 -136.20 -26.21 36.14
CA LEU A 11 -136.63 -27.03 35.01
C LEU A 11 -137.16 -28.39 35.52
N PRO A 12 -138.19 -28.98 34.88
CA PRO A 12 -138.71 -30.29 35.26
C PRO A 12 -137.66 -31.41 35.08
N PHE A 13 -137.72 -32.44 35.93
CA PHE A 13 -136.69 -33.48 36.09
C PHE A 13 -136.31 -34.23 34.80
N ASP A 14 -137.21 -34.28 33.82
CA ASP A 14 -137.05 -34.92 32.52
C ASP A 14 -136.53 -33.99 31.41
N PHE A 15 -136.19 -32.73 31.73
CA PHE A 15 -135.62 -31.78 30.77
C PHE A 15 -134.13 -32.09 30.49
N ASN A 16 -133.85 -32.65 29.32
CA ASN A 16 -132.48 -32.80 28.80
C ASN A 16 -132.19 -31.65 27.82
N PRO A 17 -131.23 -30.75 28.13
CA PRO A 17 -130.81 -29.73 27.18
C PRO A 17 -130.23 -30.38 25.91
N ASP A 18 -130.51 -29.79 24.76
CA ASP A 18 -130.01 -30.30 23.48
C ASP A 18 -128.47 -30.18 23.43
N LYS A 19 -127.79 -31.11 22.75
CA LYS A 19 -126.31 -31.21 22.70
C LYS A 19 -125.63 -29.93 22.21
N ILE A 20 -126.36 -29.11 21.45
CA ILE A 20 -125.90 -27.80 20.99
C ILE A 20 -125.64 -26.84 22.16
N LEU A 21 -126.41 -26.90 23.25
CA LEU A 21 -126.23 -26.04 24.42
C LEU A 21 -125.13 -26.54 25.37
N GLU A 22 -124.70 -27.80 25.26
CA GLU A 22 -123.61 -28.37 26.06
C GLU A 22 -122.21 -27.88 25.63
N THR A 23 -122.06 -27.45 24.36
CA THR A 23 -120.77 -27.02 23.79
C THR A 23 -120.72 -25.54 23.40
N ALA A 24 -121.84 -24.83 23.50
CA ALA A 24 -121.97 -23.44 23.11
C ALA A 24 -121.30 -22.48 24.11
N THR A 25 -120.72 -21.40 23.60
CA THR A 25 -120.22 -20.29 24.43
C THR A 25 -121.38 -19.51 25.05
N PRO A 26 -121.16 -18.75 26.14
CA PRO A 26 -122.22 -17.94 26.76
C PRO A 26 -122.95 -17.01 25.77
N ASP A 27 -122.25 -16.40 24.82
CA ASP A 27 -122.86 -15.55 23.78
C ASP A 27 -123.73 -16.37 22.82
N GLN A 28 -123.31 -17.59 22.47
CA GLN A 28 -124.10 -18.50 21.63
C GLN A 28 -125.36 -18.99 22.37
N CYS A 29 -125.25 -19.32 23.66
CA CYS A 29 -126.40 -19.67 24.50
C CYS A 29 -127.38 -18.49 24.63
N ALA A 30 -126.87 -17.27 24.80
CA ALA A 30 -127.69 -16.07 24.83
C ALA A 30 -128.43 -15.86 23.49
N ILE A 31 -127.76 -16.05 22.35
CA ILE A 31 -128.41 -15.99 21.03
C ILE A 31 -129.50 -17.05 20.92
N VAL A 32 -129.24 -18.31 21.28
CA VAL A 32 -130.23 -19.39 21.19
C VAL A 32 -131.44 -19.13 22.09
N LEU A 33 -131.22 -18.70 23.34
CA LEU A 33 -132.31 -18.38 24.28
C LEU A 33 -133.11 -17.15 23.82
N THR A 34 -132.45 -16.11 23.32
CA THR A 34 -133.12 -14.90 22.83
C THR A 34 -133.93 -15.21 21.58
N THR A 35 -133.35 -15.95 20.63
CA THR A 35 -134.04 -16.37 19.40
C THR A 35 -135.19 -17.32 19.70
N GLY A 36 -135.02 -18.22 20.68
CA GLY A 36 -136.08 -19.10 21.17
C GLY A 36 -137.22 -18.33 21.86
N CYS A 37 -136.90 -17.33 22.68
CA CYS A 37 -137.89 -16.42 23.28
C CYS A 37 -138.65 -15.61 22.22
N GLU A 38 -137.96 -15.09 21.21
CA GLU A 38 -138.59 -14.36 20.10
C GLU A 38 -139.49 -15.27 19.25
N ALA A 39 -139.06 -16.50 18.98
CA ALA A 39 -139.87 -17.51 18.29
C ALA A 39 -141.09 -17.96 19.11
N LEU A 40 -140.94 -18.11 20.44
CA LEU A 40 -142.05 -18.44 21.33
C LEU A 40 -143.02 -17.26 21.48
N HIS A 41 -142.52 -16.01 21.53
CA HIS A 41 -143.35 -14.80 21.49
C HIS A 41 -144.14 -14.71 20.18
N ALA A 42 -143.54 -15.08 19.04
CA ALA A 42 -144.21 -15.14 17.75
C ALA A 42 -145.25 -16.26 17.66
N LEU A 43 -145.09 -17.36 18.41
CA LEU A 43 -146.05 -18.48 18.47
C LEU A 43 -147.19 -18.26 19.47
N LEU A 44 -146.93 -17.63 20.62
CA LEU A 44 -147.93 -17.35 21.65
C LEU A 44 -148.83 -16.15 21.29
N ASN A 45 -148.34 -15.19 20.49
CA ASN A 45 -149.15 -14.07 20.00
C ASN A 45 -149.98 -14.41 18.75
N LYS A 46 -150.25 -15.69 18.50
CA LYS A 46 -151.05 -16.16 17.36
C LYS A 46 -152.33 -16.84 17.83
N LYS A 47 -153.30 -16.08 18.34
CA LYS A 47 -154.73 -16.45 18.25
C LYS A 47 -155.69 -15.26 18.41
N ASN A 48 -156.58 -15.13 17.41
CA ASN A 48 -157.75 -14.25 17.27
C ASN A 48 -157.42 -12.77 16.98
N GLU A 49 -157.96 -12.06 15.99
CA GLU A 49 -158.96 -12.24 14.93
C GLU A 49 -158.80 -11.04 13.94
N LEU A 50 -159.02 -11.25 12.63
CA LEU A 50 -159.50 -10.30 11.58
C LEU A 50 -158.92 -8.86 11.57
N SER A 51 -158.21 -8.33 10.58
CA SER A 51 -158.46 -8.27 9.12
C SER A 51 -157.20 -7.66 8.48
N ASN A 52 -156.60 -8.35 7.51
CA ASN A 52 -155.19 -8.22 7.13
C ASN A 52 -155.06 -8.29 5.60
N GLU A 53 -154.87 -7.15 4.93
CA GLU A 53 -154.51 -7.13 3.49
C GLU A 53 -153.91 -5.77 3.07
N GLU A 54 -154.27 -4.67 3.73
CA GLU A 54 -153.90 -3.33 3.26
C GLU A 54 -152.57 -2.79 3.84
N ALA A 55 -152.10 -3.28 4.99
CA ALA A 55 -150.83 -2.83 5.61
C ALA A 55 -149.57 -3.53 5.06
N TYR A 56 -149.68 -4.76 4.53
CA TYR A 56 -148.54 -5.53 4.01
C TYR A 56 -148.01 -5.00 2.67
N LYS A 57 -148.86 -4.38 1.85
CA LYS A 57 -148.44 -3.81 0.56
C LYS A 57 -147.56 -2.57 0.72
N GLN A 58 -147.79 -1.75 1.76
CA GLN A 58 -147.07 -0.49 1.95
C GLN A 58 -145.63 -0.70 2.47
N ALA A 59 -145.42 -1.65 3.37
CA ALA A 59 -144.08 -1.98 3.89
C ALA A 59 -143.17 -2.65 2.85
N LYS A 60 -143.73 -3.47 1.94
CA LYS A 60 -142.96 -4.15 0.87
C LYS A 60 -142.41 -3.17 -0.18
N THR A 61 -143.11 -2.06 -0.43
CA THR A 61 -142.66 -1.01 -1.35
C THR A 61 -141.49 -0.19 -0.79
N GLU A 62 -141.51 0.15 0.50
CA GLU A 62 -140.46 0.99 1.11
C GLU A 62 -139.10 0.27 1.22
N GLU A 63 -139.11 -1.04 1.46
CA GLU A 63 -137.88 -1.83 1.52
C GLU A 63 -137.25 -2.05 0.13
N ALA A 64 -138.08 -2.26 -0.90
CA ALA A 64 -137.63 -2.34 -2.29
C ALA A 64 -137.00 -1.01 -2.77
N GLU A 65 -137.55 0.14 -2.35
CA GLU A 65 -136.97 1.45 -2.65
C GLU A 65 -135.65 1.71 -1.92
N ARG A 66 -135.48 1.23 -0.68
CA ARG A 66 -134.19 1.32 0.03
C ARG A 66 -133.11 0.51 -0.67
N TRP A 67 -133.44 -0.72 -1.10
CA TRP A 67 -132.48 -1.56 -1.81
C TRP A 67 -132.09 -0.99 -3.18
N SER A 68 -133.07 -0.41 -3.90
CA SER A 68 -132.81 0.27 -5.17
C SER A 68 -131.86 1.46 -4.98
N ARG A 69 -132.08 2.29 -3.95
CA ARG A 69 -131.20 3.44 -3.62
C ARG A 69 -129.78 3.00 -3.23
N GLU A 70 -129.64 1.95 -2.42
CA GLU A 70 -128.32 1.47 -2.01
C GLU A 70 -127.55 0.83 -3.18
N LYS A 71 -128.25 0.11 -4.07
CA LYS A 71 -127.66 -0.45 -5.29
C LYS A 71 -127.12 0.66 -6.20
N THR A 72 -127.89 1.73 -6.42
CA THR A 72 -127.43 2.88 -7.21
C THR A 72 -126.21 3.55 -6.58
N ARG A 73 -126.18 3.72 -5.25
CA ARG A 73 -125.03 4.31 -4.55
C ARG A 73 -123.76 3.47 -4.72
N LEU A 74 -123.86 2.14 -4.57
CA LEU A 74 -122.73 1.23 -4.74
C LEU A 74 -122.22 1.18 -6.18
N GLU A 75 -123.11 1.26 -7.18
CA GLU A 75 -122.72 1.35 -8.59
C GLU A 75 -121.99 2.65 -8.90
N GLU A 76 -122.42 3.78 -8.33
CA GLU A 76 -121.72 5.07 -8.46
C GLU A 76 -120.36 5.09 -7.74
N ASP A 77 -120.26 4.48 -6.56
CA ASP A 77 -118.99 4.36 -5.83
C ASP A 77 -118.00 3.45 -6.58
N ALA A 78 -118.48 2.32 -7.13
CA ALA A 78 -117.66 1.45 -7.96
C ALA A 78 -117.19 2.13 -9.26
N LYS A 79 -118.05 2.97 -9.86
CA LYS A 79 -117.69 3.77 -11.04
C LYS A 79 -116.62 4.81 -10.70
N ARG A 80 -116.78 5.54 -9.59
CA ARG A 80 -115.79 6.53 -9.13
C ARG A 80 -114.44 5.90 -8.82
N GLU A 81 -114.40 4.73 -8.20
CA GLU A 81 -113.14 4.03 -7.95
C GLU A 81 -112.48 3.50 -9.24
N ARG A 82 -113.27 3.04 -10.23
CA ARG A 82 -112.70 2.71 -11.55
C ARG A 82 -112.06 3.93 -12.23
N GLU A 83 -112.75 5.06 -12.25
CA GLU A 83 -112.21 6.29 -12.85
C GLU A 83 -110.95 6.79 -12.13
N LYS A 84 -110.89 6.70 -10.79
CA LYS A 84 -109.67 7.02 -10.04
C LYS A 84 -108.51 6.08 -10.37
N LEU A 85 -108.76 4.78 -10.44
CA LEU A 85 -107.74 3.79 -10.81
C LEU A 85 -107.26 3.99 -12.24
N GLU A 86 -108.17 4.28 -13.16
CA GLU A 86 -107.84 4.55 -14.57
C GLU A 86 -106.97 5.80 -14.71
N ASN A 87 -107.33 6.90 -14.04
CA ASN A 87 -106.53 8.13 -14.02
C ASN A 87 -105.16 7.90 -13.36
N THR A 88 -105.11 7.17 -12.24
CA THR A 88 -103.85 6.87 -11.54
C THR A 88 -102.93 6.00 -12.39
N ASN A 89 -103.48 5.00 -13.09
CA ASN A 89 -102.74 4.16 -14.01
C ASN A 89 -102.25 4.95 -15.22
N ALA A 90 -103.07 5.84 -15.79
CA ALA A 90 -102.67 6.70 -16.90
C ALA A 90 -101.49 7.61 -16.52
N ASP A 91 -101.52 8.20 -15.32
CA ASP A 91 -100.42 9.02 -14.79
C ASP A 91 -99.14 8.19 -14.57
N GLN A 92 -99.25 6.97 -14.04
CA GLN A 92 -98.11 6.08 -13.85
C GLN A 92 -97.49 5.63 -15.19
N VAL A 93 -98.32 5.28 -16.17
CA VAL A 93 -97.88 4.92 -17.52
C VAL A 93 -97.13 6.09 -18.14
N LYS A 94 -97.69 7.31 -18.06
CA LYS A 94 -97.04 8.52 -18.57
C LYS A 94 -95.69 8.79 -17.89
N GLN A 95 -95.59 8.65 -16.57
CA GLN A 95 -94.32 8.79 -15.85
C GLN A 95 -93.28 7.74 -16.26
N LEU A 96 -93.71 6.50 -16.54
CA LEU A 96 -92.82 5.45 -17.03
C LEU A 96 -92.36 5.73 -18.46
N GLU A 97 -93.24 6.19 -19.34
CA GLU A 97 -92.91 6.60 -20.71
C GLU A 97 -91.88 7.74 -20.73
N ASP A 98 -92.08 8.77 -19.91
CA ASP A 98 -91.12 9.88 -19.77
C ASP A 98 -89.75 9.40 -19.29
N LYS A 99 -89.71 8.45 -18.32
CA LYS A 99 -88.47 7.83 -17.85
C LYS A 99 -87.79 6.99 -18.93
N VAL A 100 -88.55 6.21 -19.69
CA VAL A 100 -88.03 5.41 -20.81
C VAL A 100 -87.42 6.32 -21.86
N ASN A 101 -88.10 7.40 -22.24
CA ASN A 101 -87.59 8.38 -23.20
C ASN A 101 -86.31 9.06 -22.69
N ALA A 102 -86.26 9.45 -21.42
CA ALA A 102 -85.07 10.04 -20.81
C ALA A 102 -83.87 9.06 -20.82
N LEU A 103 -84.10 7.79 -20.48
CA LEU A 103 -83.07 6.75 -20.53
C LEU A 103 -82.59 6.46 -21.96
N GLN A 104 -83.50 6.39 -22.93
CA GLN A 104 -83.15 6.20 -24.34
C GLN A 104 -82.28 7.35 -24.89
N ASN A 105 -82.59 8.59 -24.52
CA ASN A 105 -81.77 9.74 -24.90
C ASN A 105 -80.37 9.68 -24.26
N LYS A 106 -80.30 9.22 -23.00
CA LYS A 106 -79.01 9.01 -22.31
C LYS A 106 -78.20 7.89 -22.96
N ILE A 107 -78.84 6.79 -23.37
CA ILE A 107 -78.20 5.69 -24.12
C ILE A 107 -77.62 6.22 -25.43
N ARG A 108 -78.42 6.93 -26.24
CA ARG A 108 -77.93 7.52 -27.51
C ARG A 108 -76.74 8.47 -27.31
N SER A 109 -76.78 9.30 -26.26
CA SER A 109 -75.67 10.20 -25.94
C SER A 109 -74.40 9.44 -25.54
N LEU A 110 -74.53 8.36 -24.78
CA LEU A 110 -73.40 7.51 -24.39
C LEU A 110 -72.84 6.73 -25.59
N GLU A 111 -73.69 6.20 -26.47
CA GLU A 111 -73.29 5.51 -27.71
C GLU A 111 -72.47 6.44 -28.60
N SER A 112 -72.93 7.67 -28.84
CA SER A 112 -72.17 8.66 -29.61
C SER A 112 -70.81 9.01 -28.96
N SER A 113 -70.76 9.06 -27.62
CA SER A 113 -69.50 9.28 -26.90
C SER A 113 -68.54 8.10 -27.01
N ILE A 114 -69.04 6.86 -26.99
CA ILE A 114 -68.25 5.64 -27.17
C ILE A 114 -67.68 5.60 -28.59
N GLU A 115 -68.51 5.86 -29.60
CA GLU A 115 -68.07 5.89 -30.99
C GLU A 115 -66.98 6.95 -31.23
N GLY A 116 -67.13 8.14 -30.65
CA GLY A 116 -66.10 9.17 -30.68
C GLY A 116 -64.77 8.73 -30.03
N LYS A 117 -64.82 7.99 -28.92
CA LYS A 117 -63.63 7.43 -28.27
C LYS A 117 -62.97 6.32 -29.09
N ASP A 118 -63.75 5.48 -29.77
CA ASP A 118 -63.22 4.42 -30.62
C ASP A 118 -62.47 4.99 -31.84
N VAL A 119 -62.97 6.09 -32.43
CA VAL A 119 -62.26 6.81 -33.49
C VAL A 119 -60.93 7.38 -32.98
N LEU A 120 -60.93 8.00 -31.80
CA LEU A 120 -59.70 8.51 -31.19
C LEU A 120 -58.69 7.38 -30.90
N LEU A 121 -59.16 6.25 -30.38
CA LEU A 121 -58.32 5.09 -30.07
C LEU A 121 -57.70 4.51 -31.35
N LYS A 122 -58.48 4.40 -32.44
CA LYS A 122 -57.96 3.99 -33.75
C LYS A 122 -56.88 4.96 -34.27
N ASN A 123 -57.11 6.27 -34.17
CA ASN A 123 -56.13 7.27 -34.62
C ASN A 123 -54.82 7.22 -33.80
N VAL A 124 -54.93 7.10 -32.48
CA VAL A 124 -53.77 6.97 -31.58
C VAL A 124 -52.99 5.69 -31.90
N ASN A 125 -53.68 4.57 -32.13
CA ASN A 125 -53.03 3.32 -32.51
C ASN A 125 -52.30 3.42 -33.86
N THR A 126 -52.88 4.10 -34.85
CA THR A 126 -52.21 4.34 -36.13
C THR A 126 -50.94 5.17 -35.94
N GLN A 127 -51.02 6.28 -35.21
CA GLN A 127 -49.86 7.12 -34.92
C GLN A 127 -48.78 6.38 -34.12
N LEU A 128 -49.18 5.58 -33.14
CA LEU A 128 -48.26 4.77 -32.35
C LEU A 128 -47.52 3.75 -33.24
N ASN A 129 -48.23 3.10 -34.16
CA ASN A 129 -47.63 2.14 -35.09
C ASN A 129 -46.67 2.81 -36.07
N GLU A 130 -47.01 4.00 -36.58
CA GLU A 130 -46.15 4.78 -37.48
C GLU A 130 -44.87 5.26 -36.77
N LEU A 131 -45.00 5.77 -35.55
CA LEU A 131 -43.86 6.17 -34.72
C LEU A 131 -42.97 4.98 -34.39
N SER A 132 -43.56 3.87 -33.95
CA SER A 132 -42.84 2.62 -33.67
C SER A 132 -42.08 2.10 -34.90
N ALA A 133 -42.72 2.07 -36.07
CA ALA A 133 -42.07 1.66 -37.31
C ALA A 133 -40.91 2.58 -37.71
N SER A 134 -41.07 3.90 -37.55
CA SER A 134 -40.03 4.89 -37.81
C SER A 134 -38.83 4.76 -36.86
N GLU A 135 -39.07 4.54 -35.57
CA GLU A 135 -38.02 4.33 -34.57
C GLU A 135 -37.28 3.01 -34.79
N ILE A 136 -38.01 1.92 -35.06
CA ILE A 136 -37.40 0.61 -35.39
C ILE A 136 -36.50 0.74 -36.62
N LYS A 137 -36.92 1.50 -37.64
CA LYS A 137 -36.10 1.77 -38.82
C LYS A 137 -34.82 2.51 -38.46
N LYS A 138 -34.91 3.62 -37.70
CA LYS A 138 -33.73 4.37 -37.25
C LYS A 138 -32.75 3.51 -36.45
N ILE A 139 -33.26 2.66 -35.56
CA ILE A 139 -32.44 1.74 -34.76
C ILE A 139 -31.72 0.74 -35.67
N ASN A 140 -32.41 0.18 -36.66
CA ASN A 140 -31.81 -0.78 -37.59
C ASN A 140 -30.76 -0.14 -38.51
N ASP A 141 -31.03 1.07 -39.00
CA ASP A 141 -30.09 1.81 -39.83
C ASP A 141 -28.81 2.12 -39.03
N ALA A 142 -28.94 2.65 -37.80
CA ALA A 142 -27.83 2.90 -36.90
C ALA A 142 -27.04 1.62 -36.58
N ARG A 143 -27.74 0.51 -36.29
CA ARG A 143 -27.11 -0.78 -36.01
C ARG A 143 -26.32 -1.31 -37.22
N THR A 144 -26.83 -1.12 -38.42
CA THR A 144 -26.16 -1.54 -39.65
C THR A 144 -24.91 -0.70 -39.90
N GLN A 145 -24.99 0.61 -39.69
CA GLN A 145 -23.85 1.51 -39.79
C GLN A 145 -22.74 1.15 -38.80
N THR A 146 -23.07 1.01 -37.50
CA THR A 146 -22.09 0.62 -36.48
C THR A 146 -21.45 -0.74 -36.78
N ARG A 147 -22.23 -1.69 -37.34
CA ARG A 147 -21.69 -3.00 -37.75
C ARG A 147 -20.70 -2.89 -38.93
N SER A 148 -20.94 -1.97 -39.87
CA SER A 148 -20.01 -1.72 -40.97
C SER A 148 -18.71 -1.09 -40.47
N GLU A 149 -18.81 -0.05 -39.63
CA GLU A 149 -17.66 0.65 -39.06
C GLU A 149 -16.78 -0.29 -38.22
N THR A 150 -17.40 -1.08 -37.35
CA THR A 150 -16.68 -2.08 -36.54
C THR A 150 -16.04 -3.18 -37.37
N PHE A 151 -16.65 -3.58 -38.49
CA PHE A 151 -16.06 -4.57 -39.40
C PHE A 151 -14.83 -4.02 -40.13
N GLU A 152 -14.87 -2.77 -40.58
CA GLU A 152 -13.71 -2.09 -41.18
C GLU A 152 -12.55 -1.96 -40.18
N GLU A 153 -12.86 -1.58 -38.93
CA GLU A 153 -11.85 -1.47 -37.88
C GLU A 153 -11.22 -2.83 -37.54
N ILE A 154 -12.02 -3.90 -37.44
CA ILE A 154 -11.52 -5.27 -37.24
C ILE A 154 -10.57 -5.68 -38.36
N ASN A 155 -10.91 -5.38 -39.62
CA ASN A 155 -10.04 -5.73 -40.74
C ASN A 155 -8.72 -4.96 -40.71
N LYS A 156 -8.77 -3.66 -40.40
CA LYS A 156 -7.56 -2.84 -40.24
C LYS A 156 -6.65 -3.37 -39.14
N LEU A 157 -7.22 -3.66 -37.96
CA LEU A 157 -6.47 -4.23 -36.84
C LEU A 157 -5.86 -5.60 -37.18
N LYS A 158 -6.56 -6.42 -37.97
CA LYS A 158 -6.05 -7.71 -38.43
C LYS A 158 -4.85 -7.56 -39.36
N ASP A 159 -4.87 -6.59 -40.27
CA ASP A 159 -3.77 -6.31 -41.19
C ASP A 159 -2.55 -5.71 -40.46
N ASP A 160 -2.79 -4.82 -39.48
CA ASP A 160 -1.76 -4.27 -38.61
C ASP A 160 -1.08 -5.37 -37.78
N LEU A 161 -1.87 -6.29 -37.21
CA LEU A 161 -1.37 -7.44 -36.45
C LEU A 161 -0.52 -8.37 -37.34
N LYS A 162 -0.99 -8.67 -38.55
CA LYS A 162 -0.22 -9.46 -39.52
C LYS A 162 1.12 -8.81 -39.87
N THR A 163 1.13 -7.49 -40.03
CA THR A 163 2.34 -6.71 -40.32
C THR A 163 3.29 -6.66 -39.13
N ALA A 164 2.76 -6.56 -37.90
CA ALA A 164 3.57 -6.60 -36.68
C ALA A 164 4.22 -7.97 -36.48
N ASN A 165 3.48 -9.06 -36.73
CA ASN A 165 3.99 -10.42 -36.60
C ASN A 165 5.13 -10.71 -37.59
N SER A 166 5.00 -10.30 -38.86
CA SER A 166 6.08 -10.51 -39.85
C SER A 166 7.35 -9.73 -39.50
N LYS A 167 7.21 -8.52 -38.93
CA LYS A 167 8.36 -7.75 -38.42
C LYS A 167 9.00 -8.42 -37.21
N LEU A 168 8.20 -8.98 -36.31
CA LEU A 168 8.69 -9.68 -35.12
C LEU A 168 9.43 -10.97 -35.48
N GLU A 169 8.91 -11.75 -36.43
CA GLU A 169 9.58 -12.96 -36.96
C GLU A 169 10.94 -12.59 -37.53
N LYS A 170 11.00 -11.58 -38.42
CA LYS A 170 12.26 -11.11 -38.99
C LYS A 170 13.26 -10.63 -37.93
N ALA A 171 12.81 -9.83 -36.96
CA ALA A 171 13.68 -9.37 -35.87
C ALA A 171 14.21 -10.52 -35.00
N THR A 172 13.41 -11.59 -34.84
CA THR A 172 13.81 -12.78 -34.10
C THR A 172 14.87 -13.57 -34.86
N GLU A 173 14.73 -13.71 -36.17
CA GLU A 173 15.74 -14.34 -37.05
C GLU A 173 17.06 -13.54 -37.05
N ASP A 174 16.99 -12.22 -37.23
CA ASP A 174 18.15 -11.33 -37.22
C ASP A 174 18.91 -11.42 -35.87
N ARG A 175 18.16 -11.47 -34.75
CA ARG A 175 18.75 -11.64 -33.40
C ARG A 175 19.47 -12.98 -33.27
N LEU A 176 18.86 -14.06 -33.75
CA LEU A 176 19.41 -15.41 -33.64
C LEU A 176 20.68 -15.56 -34.49
N GLU A 177 20.74 -14.93 -35.65
CA GLU A 177 21.96 -14.91 -36.47
C GLU A 177 23.07 -14.07 -35.84
N ALA A 178 22.75 -12.89 -35.28
CA ALA A 178 23.71 -12.08 -34.54
C ALA A 178 24.29 -12.82 -33.33
N GLU A 179 23.46 -13.57 -32.60
CA GLU A 179 23.89 -14.38 -31.45
C GLU A 179 24.84 -15.53 -31.87
N LYS A 180 24.58 -16.19 -33.00
CA LYS A 180 25.50 -17.20 -33.55
C LYS A 180 26.86 -16.60 -33.90
N ILE A 181 26.88 -15.44 -34.54
CA ILE A 181 28.12 -14.74 -34.90
C ILE A 181 28.88 -14.34 -33.63
N HIS A 182 28.18 -13.79 -32.63
CA HIS A 182 28.78 -13.40 -31.36
C HIS A 182 29.42 -14.59 -30.64
N ASN A 183 28.69 -15.71 -30.52
CA ASN A 183 29.19 -16.93 -29.87
C ASN A 183 30.40 -17.52 -30.59
N LYS A 184 30.43 -17.46 -31.92
CA LYS A 184 31.60 -17.90 -32.71
C LYS A 184 32.83 -17.04 -32.39
N ASN A 185 32.66 -15.72 -32.33
CA ASN A 185 33.75 -14.78 -32.00
C ASN A 185 34.23 -14.95 -30.55
N LEU A 186 33.32 -15.15 -29.61
CA LEU A 186 33.65 -15.39 -28.21
C LEU A 186 34.50 -16.66 -28.06
N LYS A 187 34.13 -17.73 -28.77
CA LYS A 187 34.87 -19.00 -28.76
C LYS A 187 36.30 -18.83 -29.30
N THR A 188 36.49 -18.03 -30.35
CA THR A 188 37.83 -17.75 -30.89
C THR A 188 38.68 -16.92 -29.92
N GLU A 189 38.08 -15.97 -29.20
CA GLU A 189 38.83 -15.14 -28.23
C GLU A 189 39.23 -15.95 -27.00
N VAL A 190 38.34 -16.81 -26.49
CA VAL A 190 38.64 -17.74 -25.39
C VAL A 190 39.83 -18.64 -25.74
N GLU A 191 39.89 -19.17 -26.95
CA GLU A 191 41.00 -20.03 -27.39
C GLU A 191 42.33 -19.25 -27.46
N LYS A 192 42.29 -18.00 -27.91
CA LYS A 192 43.45 -17.11 -27.95
C LYS A 192 43.97 -16.81 -26.53
N VAL A 193 43.08 -16.42 -25.62
CA VAL A 193 43.43 -16.15 -24.22
C VAL A 193 44.00 -17.41 -23.56
N ARG A 194 43.41 -18.58 -23.81
CA ARG A 194 43.90 -19.85 -23.27
C ARG A 194 45.34 -20.13 -23.70
N LYS A 195 45.66 -19.90 -24.98
CA LYS A 195 47.02 -20.06 -25.51
C LYS A 195 48.01 -19.09 -24.88
N GLU A 196 47.65 -17.81 -24.75
CA GLU A 196 48.51 -16.81 -24.09
C GLU A 196 48.79 -17.16 -22.62
N LEU A 197 47.81 -17.74 -21.93
CA LEU A 197 47.92 -18.16 -20.53
C LEU A 197 48.83 -19.38 -20.38
N GLU A 198 48.74 -20.33 -21.31
CA GLU A 198 49.61 -21.51 -21.38
C GLU A 198 51.07 -21.09 -21.65
N ASP A 199 51.30 -20.18 -22.60
CA ASP A 199 52.63 -19.63 -22.90
C ASP A 199 53.24 -18.93 -21.66
N LYS A 200 52.47 -18.10 -20.95
CA LYS A 200 52.92 -17.44 -19.71
C LYS A 200 53.25 -18.44 -18.60
N ASN A 201 52.44 -19.48 -18.45
CA ASN A 201 52.65 -20.49 -17.43
C ASN A 201 53.96 -21.25 -17.66
N ASN A 202 54.26 -21.59 -18.92
CA ASN A 202 55.52 -22.22 -19.29
C ASN A 202 56.73 -21.33 -18.96
N VAL A 203 56.64 -20.02 -19.22
CA VAL A 203 57.69 -19.05 -18.84
C VAL A 203 57.89 -19.01 -17.33
N LEU A 204 56.81 -18.87 -16.55
CA LEU A 204 56.89 -18.82 -15.09
C LEU A 204 57.51 -20.11 -14.51
N GLN A 205 57.13 -21.26 -15.05
CA GLN A 205 57.66 -22.55 -14.60
C GLN A 205 59.16 -22.65 -14.87
N SER A 206 59.63 -22.15 -16.02
CA SER A 206 61.07 -22.09 -16.34
C SER A 206 61.84 -21.16 -15.39
N GLN A 207 61.26 -20.01 -15.03
CA GLN A 207 61.85 -19.08 -14.08
C GLN A 207 61.94 -19.69 -12.67
N LEU A 208 60.89 -20.37 -12.22
CA LEU A 208 60.85 -21.01 -10.91
C LEU A 208 61.92 -22.11 -10.77
N LEU A 209 62.12 -22.92 -11.82
CA LEU A 209 63.19 -23.90 -11.89
C LEU A 209 64.58 -23.25 -11.77
N SER A 210 64.81 -22.13 -12.44
CA SER A 210 66.09 -21.40 -12.37
C SER A 210 66.35 -20.76 -11.01
N LEU A 211 65.32 -20.27 -10.33
CA LEU A 211 65.42 -19.69 -8.98
C LEU A 211 65.69 -20.77 -7.92
N THR A 212 65.03 -21.92 -8.04
CA THR A 212 65.20 -23.03 -7.10
C THR A 212 66.63 -23.60 -7.13
N GLY A 213 67.28 -23.60 -8.30
CA GLY A 213 68.69 -24.01 -8.43
C GLY A 213 69.70 -23.02 -7.82
N ARG A 214 69.36 -21.72 -7.73
CA ARG A 214 70.26 -20.67 -7.20
C ARG A 214 70.25 -20.55 -5.68
N GLN A 215 69.20 -21.00 -5.00
CA GLN A 215 69.04 -20.85 -3.53
C GLN A 215 69.98 -21.73 -2.67
N ALA A 216 70.83 -22.58 -3.24
CA ALA A 216 71.63 -23.56 -2.50
C ALA A 216 72.98 -23.03 -1.94
N THR A 217 73.49 -21.88 -2.41
CA THR A 217 74.83 -21.36 -2.02
C THR A 217 74.76 -19.99 -1.35
N SER A 218 75.44 -19.83 -0.20
CA SER A 218 75.39 -18.60 0.62
C SER A 218 75.92 -17.35 -0.11
N ALA A 219 76.93 -17.51 -0.97
CA ALA A 219 77.45 -16.42 -1.81
C ALA A 219 76.40 -15.90 -2.82
N THR A 220 75.53 -16.79 -3.31
CA THR A 220 74.44 -16.42 -4.23
C THR A 220 73.33 -15.69 -3.48
N LYS A 221 73.01 -16.10 -2.24
CA LYS A 221 72.04 -15.39 -1.39
C LYS A 221 72.48 -13.97 -1.04
N GLY A 222 73.77 -13.76 -0.77
CA GLY A 222 74.33 -12.43 -0.54
C GLY A 222 74.21 -11.55 -1.79
N LYS A 223 74.62 -12.09 -2.95
CA LYS A 223 74.52 -11.38 -4.22
C LYS A 223 73.08 -11.07 -4.64
N ASP A 224 72.15 -12.01 -4.50
CA ASP A 224 70.73 -11.79 -4.81
C ASP A 224 70.12 -10.71 -3.89
N ASN A 225 70.57 -10.64 -2.64
CA ASN A 225 70.17 -9.59 -1.69
C ASN A 225 70.70 -8.21 -2.10
N GLU A 226 71.99 -8.12 -2.47
CA GLU A 226 72.61 -6.92 -3.02
C GLU A 226 71.90 -6.47 -4.30
N ASP A 227 71.66 -7.38 -5.26
CA ASP A 227 71.00 -7.07 -6.54
C ASP A 227 69.54 -6.62 -6.34
N ALA A 228 68.80 -7.27 -5.43
CA ALA A 228 67.43 -6.87 -5.10
C ALA A 228 67.38 -5.48 -4.46
N PHE A 229 68.31 -5.19 -3.55
CA PHE A 229 68.40 -3.89 -2.91
C PHE A 229 68.85 -2.80 -3.88
N ALA A 230 69.78 -3.09 -4.80
CA ALA A 230 70.17 -2.19 -5.87
C ALA A 230 68.97 -1.79 -6.74
N ALA A 231 68.08 -2.74 -7.06
CA ALA A 231 66.84 -2.45 -7.79
C ALA A 231 65.86 -1.59 -6.98
N LEU A 232 65.87 -1.67 -5.64
CA LEU A 232 65.10 -0.76 -4.78
C LEU A 232 65.69 0.65 -4.80
N LEU A 233 67.02 0.78 -4.74
CA LEU A 233 67.69 2.09 -4.84
C LEU A 233 67.39 2.77 -6.17
N ASP A 234 67.45 2.03 -7.30
CA ASP A 234 67.11 2.57 -8.62
C ASP A 234 65.66 3.07 -8.70
N LYS A 235 64.73 2.41 -8.01
CA LYS A 235 63.33 2.85 -7.96
C LYS A 235 63.12 4.04 -7.03
N ALA A 236 63.78 4.05 -5.88
CA ALA A 236 63.64 5.10 -4.88
C ALA A 236 64.29 6.42 -5.33
N PHE A 237 65.52 6.34 -5.84
CA PHE A 237 66.34 7.50 -6.19
C PHE A 237 66.42 7.77 -7.70
N GLY A 238 66.29 6.74 -8.54
CA GLY A 238 66.49 6.85 -10.00
C GLY A 238 65.52 7.76 -10.78
N PRO A 239 64.28 8.05 -10.32
CA PRO A 239 63.44 9.05 -10.97
C PRO A 239 63.98 10.49 -10.89
N THR A 240 64.97 10.76 -10.02
CA THR A 240 65.57 12.09 -9.87
C THR A 240 66.73 12.31 -10.84
N GLN A 241 66.86 13.51 -11.42
CA GLN A 241 67.86 13.83 -12.46
C GLN A 241 69.34 13.71 -12.02
N LEU A 242 69.60 13.58 -10.71
CA LEU A 242 70.94 13.61 -10.13
C LEU A 242 71.30 12.31 -9.37
N TYR A 243 70.74 11.17 -9.77
CA TYR A 243 71.10 9.85 -9.25
C TYR A 243 72.13 9.15 -10.13
N LYS A 244 73.21 8.65 -9.52
CA LYS A 244 74.18 7.76 -10.15
C LYS A 244 74.57 6.65 -9.19
N ARG A 245 74.48 5.39 -9.65
CA ARG A 245 75.04 4.26 -8.93
C ARG A 245 76.50 4.06 -9.34
N LEU A 246 77.39 3.94 -8.36
CA LEU A 246 78.85 3.88 -8.52
C LEU A 246 79.42 2.49 -8.19
N ASP A 247 78.61 1.44 -8.32
CA ASP A 247 78.95 0.07 -7.92
C ASP A 247 80.07 -0.60 -8.76
N ASN A 248 80.55 0.03 -9.83
CA ASN A 248 81.58 -0.50 -10.73
C ASN A 248 83.01 -0.05 -10.39
N ILE A 249 83.25 0.50 -9.20
CA ILE A 249 84.59 0.94 -8.76
C ILE A 249 85.39 -0.28 -8.26
N GLU A 250 86.62 -0.47 -8.77
CA GLU A 250 87.56 -1.48 -8.23
C GLU A 250 87.84 -1.19 -6.75
N ASN A 251 87.74 -2.20 -5.89
CA ASN A 251 87.77 -2.08 -4.42
C ASN A 251 86.64 -1.22 -3.83
N LYS A 252 85.38 -1.53 -4.17
CA LYS A 252 84.19 -0.84 -3.64
C LYS A 252 84.19 -0.81 -2.10
N PRO A 253 84.14 0.38 -1.46
CA PRO A 253 83.83 0.48 -0.05
C PRO A 253 82.33 0.30 0.17
N GLY A 254 81.97 -0.80 0.83
CA GLY A 254 80.59 -1.21 1.09
C GLY A 254 79.90 -1.97 -0.03
N ASP A 255 78.63 -2.29 0.20
CA ASP A 255 77.83 -3.12 -0.70
C ASP A 255 77.37 -2.32 -1.94
N HIS A 256 76.92 -1.08 -1.73
CA HIS A 256 76.56 -0.13 -2.78
C HIS A 256 77.11 1.27 -2.51
N ILE A 257 77.37 2.02 -3.58
CA ILE A 257 77.69 3.44 -3.49
C ILE A 257 76.81 4.18 -4.47
N ILE A 258 76.09 5.19 -3.97
CA ILE A 258 75.29 6.06 -4.82
C ILE A 258 75.73 7.50 -4.66
N GLU A 259 75.68 8.26 -5.74
CA GLU A 259 75.75 9.71 -5.72
C GLU A 259 74.36 10.24 -6.02
N TRP A 260 73.80 11.00 -5.08
CA TRP A 260 72.47 11.55 -5.20
C TRP A 260 72.49 13.03 -4.82
N GLU A 261 72.11 13.89 -5.78
CA GLU A 261 72.11 15.36 -5.62
C GLU A 261 73.46 15.93 -5.14
N GLY A 262 74.57 15.31 -5.58
CA GLY A 262 75.94 15.71 -5.20
C GLY A 262 76.40 15.19 -3.83
N THR A 263 75.57 14.41 -3.13
CA THR A 263 75.94 13.72 -1.89
C THR A 263 76.27 12.26 -2.21
N LYS A 264 77.50 11.83 -1.89
CA LYS A 264 77.92 10.42 -2.01
C LYS A 264 77.51 9.65 -0.75
N ILE A 265 76.77 8.57 -0.93
CA ILE A 265 76.23 7.73 0.14
C ILE A 265 76.85 6.35 0.00
N MET A 266 77.54 5.90 1.05
CA MET A 266 78.02 4.53 1.18
C MET A 266 76.94 3.70 1.86
N ILE A 267 76.58 2.55 1.28
CA ILE A 267 75.48 1.72 1.76
C ILE A 267 75.98 0.31 2.07
N GLU A 268 75.66 -0.15 3.27
CA GLU A 268 75.86 -1.52 3.74
C GLU A 268 74.49 -2.17 3.90
N ASN A 269 74.21 -3.28 3.18
CA ASN A 269 72.95 -4.01 3.30
C ASN A 269 73.19 -5.43 3.84
N LYS A 270 72.69 -5.69 5.04
CA LYS A 270 72.90 -6.94 5.75
C LYS A 270 71.61 -7.71 5.98
N LYS A 271 71.59 -8.96 5.52
CA LYS A 271 70.49 -9.91 5.74
C LYS A 271 70.85 -10.92 6.84
N TYR A 272 70.64 -10.53 8.09
CA TYR A 272 70.80 -11.44 9.24
C TYR A 272 69.43 -11.88 9.76
N ALA A 273 69.32 -13.15 10.13
CA ALA A 273 68.13 -13.68 10.82
C ALA A 273 68.10 -13.35 12.32
N LYS A 274 69.22 -12.86 12.86
CA LYS A 274 69.40 -12.44 14.26
C LYS A 274 69.99 -11.03 14.26
N ARG A 275 69.94 -10.35 15.40
CA ARG A 275 70.53 -9.03 15.59
C ARG A 275 71.93 -8.93 14.96
N VAL A 276 72.16 -7.86 14.20
CA VAL A 276 73.47 -7.56 13.59
C VAL A 276 74.49 -7.31 14.71
N PRO A 277 75.62 -8.04 14.75
CA PRO A 277 76.58 -7.94 15.84
C PRO A 277 77.47 -6.69 15.72
N SER A 278 78.00 -6.21 16.85
CA SER A 278 78.79 -4.96 16.91
C SER A 278 80.03 -4.95 16.01
N ASN A 279 80.63 -6.11 15.73
CA ASN A 279 81.78 -6.19 14.84
C ASN A 279 81.45 -5.81 13.39
N GLU A 280 80.23 -6.02 12.92
CA GLU A 280 79.77 -5.57 11.59
C GLU A 280 79.55 -4.05 11.58
N VAL A 281 79.01 -3.50 12.67
CA VAL A 281 78.82 -2.05 12.88
C VAL A 281 80.18 -1.34 12.87
N ASP A 282 81.13 -1.81 13.69
CA ASP A 282 82.48 -1.26 13.80
C ASP A 282 83.23 -1.33 12.46
N LYS A 283 83.02 -2.41 11.70
CA LYS A 283 83.61 -2.57 10.38
C LYS A 283 83.05 -1.54 9.40
N ALA A 284 81.73 -1.39 9.32
CA ALA A 284 81.10 -0.42 8.43
C ALA A 284 81.53 1.03 8.75
N ILE A 285 81.63 1.38 10.04
CA ILE A 285 82.15 2.69 10.47
C ILE A 285 83.59 2.87 10.00
N ARG A 286 84.46 1.87 10.22
CA ARG A 286 85.87 1.94 9.80
C ARG A 286 86.02 2.07 8.28
N ASP A 287 85.25 1.30 7.53
CA ASP A 287 85.25 1.33 6.07
C ASP A 287 84.78 2.72 5.59
N PHE A 288 83.72 3.28 6.19
CA PHE A 288 83.27 4.63 5.88
C PHE A 288 84.27 5.73 6.27
N GLU A 289 84.88 5.63 7.46
CA GLU A 289 85.92 6.55 7.95
C GLU A 289 87.15 6.58 7.02
N THR A 290 87.52 5.42 6.47
CA THR A 290 88.61 5.29 5.50
C THR A 290 88.25 5.91 4.14
N ASN A 291 86.97 5.91 3.78
CA ASN A 291 86.49 6.42 2.49
C ASN A 291 85.95 7.84 2.62
N VAL A 292 86.89 8.79 2.72
CA VAL A 292 86.64 10.23 2.89
C VAL A 292 85.77 10.86 1.79
N ASP A 293 85.70 10.22 0.63
CA ASP A 293 84.86 10.64 -0.49
C ASP A 293 83.35 10.49 -0.22
N CYS A 294 82.96 9.60 0.69
CA CYS A 294 81.56 9.38 1.03
C CYS A 294 81.11 10.38 2.11
N ASN A 295 79.92 10.95 1.95
CA ASN A 295 79.38 11.98 2.84
C ASN A 295 78.49 11.41 3.94
N VAL A 296 77.81 10.30 3.63
CA VAL A 296 76.84 9.64 4.51
C VAL A 296 77.06 8.14 4.46
N LEU A 297 77.02 7.50 5.63
CA LEU A 297 76.89 6.05 5.76
C LEU A 297 75.41 5.71 5.93
N MET A 298 74.89 4.76 5.16
CA MET A 298 73.57 4.17 5.38
C MET A 298 73.73 2.67 5.60
N PHE A 299 73.49 2.22 6.83
CA PHE A 299 73.57 0.81 7.19
C PHE A 299 72.16 0.25 7.34
N VAL A 300 71.83 -0.75 6.53
CA VAL A 300 70.51 -1.35 6.45
C VAL A 300 70.57 -2.81 6.88
N SER A 301 69.73 -3.18 7.83
CA SER A 301 69.45 -4.57 8.15
C SER A 301 68.05 -4.94 7.68
N GLU A 302 67.94 -5.97 6.83
CA GLU A 302 66.65 -6.36 6.25
C GLU A 302 65.70 -6.93 7.32
N ASP A 303 66.13 -7.97 8.03
CA ASP A 303 65.22 -8.79 8.83
C ASP A 303 65.56 -8.75 10.34
N SER A 304 66.41 -7.82 10.77
CA SER A 304 66.86 -7.76 12.17
C SER A 304 67.18 -6.35 12.66
N THR A 305 67.27 -6.19 13.98
CA THR A 305 67.77 -4.97 14.64
C THR A 305 69.29 -4.86 14.55
N ILE A 306 69.83 -3.64 14.67
CA ILE A 306 71.27 -3.37 14.68
C ILE A 306 71.74 -3.08 16.10
N THR A 307 72.79 -3.77 16.57
CA THR A 307 73.29 -3.59 17.94
C THR A 307 73.72 -2.15 18.21
N GLY A 308 73.14 -1.52 19.24
CA GLY A 308 73.50 -0.16 19.66
C GLY A 308 72.73 0.96 18.93
N HIS A 309 71.88 0.58 17.97
CA HIS A 309 71.10 1.47 17.12
C HIS A 309 69.61 1.12 17.12
N GLU A 310 69.13 0.52 18.22
CA GLU A 310 67.71 0.18 18.39
C GLU A 310 66.92 1.40 18.87
N ARG A 311 66.16 2.03 17.95
CA ARG A 311 65.27 3.18 18.21
C ARG A 311 63.83 2.86 17.75
N PRO A 312 62.81 3.57 18.25
CA PRO A 312 61.47 3.52 17.68
C PRO A 312 61.48 3.77 16.17
N GLY A 313 60.69 2.99 15.42
CA GLY A 313 60.70 3.02 13.96
C GLY A 313 61.93 2.37 13.30
N ASP A 314 62.80 1.73 14.09
CA ASP A 314 64.03 1.08 13.62
C ASP A 314 64.95 2.00 12.79
N LEU A 315 64.89 3.31 13.04
CA LEU A 315 65.72 4.32 12.41
C LEU A 315 66.54 5.05 13.49
N ASP A 316 67.86 4.99 13.38
CA ASP A 316 68.77 5.78 14.22
C ASP A 316 69.71 6.59 13.34
N ILE A 317 70.03 7.81 13.77
CA ILE A 317 70.91 8.70 13.03
C ILE A 317 71.96 9.21 14.00
N THR A 318 73.23 8.97 13.69
CA THR A 318 74.36 9.26 14.56
C THR A 318 75.51 9.94 13.80
N HIS A 319 76.54 10.31 14.56
CA HIS A 319 77.79 10.85 14.02
C HIS A 319 78.93 9.86 14.19
N THR A 320 79.75 9.73 13.14
CA THR A 320 81.05 9.05 13.22
C THR A 320 82.06 9.91 13.97
N THR A 321 83.24 9.34 14.25
CA THR A 321 84.25 10.05 15.06
C THR A 321 84.79 11.29 14.36
N ASP A 322 84.83 11.27 13.03
CA ASP A 322 85.19 12.40 12.16
C ASP A 322 84.03 13.40 11.93
N GLY A 323 82.85 13.14 12.52
CA GLY A 323 81.69 14.03 12.49
C GLY A 323 80.79 13.90 11.25
N ARG A 324 81.04 12.95 10.35
CA ARG A 324 80.10 12.62 9.26
C ARG A 324 78.87 11.88 9.80
N THR A 325 77.81 11.84 9.00
CA THR A 325 76.52 11.27 9.42
C THR A 325 76.42 9.79 9.06
N ALA A 326 75.93 8.98 10.00
CA ALA A 326 75.57 7.59 9.79
C ALA A 326 74.07 7.41 10.05
N ILE A 327 73.38 6.72 9.15
CA ILE A 327 71.96 6.39 9.20
C ILE A 327 71.85 4.87 9.35
N TRP A 328 71.16 4.42 10.38
CA TRP A 328 71.00 3.01 10.74
C TRP A 328 69.54 2.64 10.58
N ILE A 329 69.26 1.61 9.78
CA ILE A 329 67.90 1.14 9.48
C ILE A 329 67.82 -0.33 9.87
N GLY A 330 67.13 -0.64 10.96
CA GLY A 330 66.78 -2.00 11.36
C GLY A 330 65.48 -2.48 10.70
N ASN A 331 65.27 -3.80 10.71
CA ASN A 331 64.04 -4.47 10.27
C ASN A 331 63.45 -3.91 8.95
N PHE A 332 64.29 -3.51 7.99
CA PHE A 332 63.84 -2.80 6.80
C PHE A 332 62.75 -3.57 6.01
N SER A 333 62.76 -4.91 6.06
CA SER A 333 61.76 -5.77 5.45
C SER A 333 60.36 -5.64 6.02
N SER A 334 60.18 -5.13 7.25
CA SER A 334 58.85 -4.92 7.83
C SER A 334 58.14 -3.68 7.25
N ASN A 335 58.84 -2.82 6.51
CA ASN A 335 58.21 -1.69 5.83
C ASN A 335 57.45 -2.16 4.58
N GLU A 336 56.13 -1.94 4.55
CA GLU A 336 55.27 -2.33 3.43
C GLU A 336 55.65 -1.59 2.13
N ASP A 337 55.94 -0.29 2.22
CA ASP A 337 56.42 0.53 1.10
C ASP A 337 57.87 0.97 1.31
N LYS A 338 58.78 0.06 0.99
CA LYS A 338 60.23 0.26 1.04
C LYS A 338 60.72 1.43 0.17
N ILE A 339 60.04 1.70 -0.95
CA ILE A 339 60.45 2.75 -1.88
C ILE A 339 60.17 4.10 -1.25
N THR A 340 58.94 4.29 -0.75
CA THR A 340 58.53 5.52 -0.07
C THR A 340 59.37 5.76 1.18
N TYR A 341 59.67 4.70 1.95
CA TYR A 341 60.54 4.81 3.13
C TYR A 341 61.94 5.33 2.78
N LEU A 342 62.58 4.78 1.74
CA LEU A 342 63.88 5.27 1.27
C LEU A 342 63.80 6.71 0.74
N GLN A 343 62.68 7.10 0.11
CA GLN A 343 62.45 8.47 -0.35
C GLN A 343 62.28 9.47 0.81
N MET A 344 61.67 9.05 1.92
CA MET A 344 61.62 9.86 3.14
C MET A 344 63.02 10.10 3.71
N ILE A 345 63.85 9.06 3.77
CA ILE A 345 65.26 9.18 4.20
C ILE A 345 66.04 10.07 3.22
N ALA A 346 65.76 9.97 1.93
CA ALA A 346 66.35 10.83 0.91
C ALA A 346 66.12 12.32 1.23
N GLN A 347 64.91 12.70 1.66
CA GLN A 347 64.66 14.10 2.06
C GLN A 347 65.56 14.55 3.21
N PHE A 348 65.85 13.68 4.18
CA PHE A 348 66.81 13.98 5.25
C PHE A 348 68.24 14.12 4.71
N ILE A 349 68.68 13.21 3.83
CA ILE A 349 70.01 13.26 3.21
C ILE A 349 70.20 14.55 2.41
N ARG A 350 69.16 15.04 1.74
CA ARG A 350 69.19 16.32 1.02
C ARG A 350 69.50 17.49 1.96
N GLU A 351 68.82 17.56 3.10
CA GLU A 351 69.08 18.60 4.11
C GLU A 351 70.50 18.49 4.70
N LEU A 352 70.98 17.26 4.92
CA LEU A 352 72.36 17.01 5.32
C LEU A 352 73.35 17.55 4.28
N GLY A 353 73.11 17.29 2.99
CA GLY A 353 73.94 17.79 1.89
C GLY A 353 74.04 19.32 1.88
N VAL A 354 72.90 20.01 2.08
CA VAL A 354 72.85 21.47 2.20
C VAL A 354 73.65 21.97 3.41
N LEU A 355 73.52 21.32 4.56
CA LEU A 355 74.27 21.69 5.76
C LEU A 355 75.77 21.46 5.59
N GLN A 356 76.18 20.32 5.02
CA GLN A 356 77.58 20.01 4.75
C GLN A 356 78.21 21.01 3.79
N ALA A 357 77.48 21.42 2.74
CA ALA A 357 77.95 22.43 1.79
C ALA A 357 78.19 23.79 2.47
N LYS A 358 77.32 24.20 3.39
CA LYS A 358 77.49 25.44 4.18
C LYS A 358 78.70 25.35 5.12
N VAL A 359 78.93 24.19 5.72
CA VAL A 359 80.04 23.98 6.66
C VAL A 359 81.39 23.93 5.97
N LYS A 360 81.48 23.39 4.75
CA LYS A 360 82.71 23.46 3.93
C LYS A 360 83.14 24.89 3.58
N GLN A 361 82.23 25.87 3.66
CA GLN A 361 82.54 27.29 3.45
C GLN A 361 83.10 27.97 4.71
N LEU A 362 83.09 27.28 5.86
CA LEU A 362 83.58 27.77 7.14
C LEU A 362 84.89 27.02 7.50
N GLU A 363 85.95 27.75 7.83
CA GLU A 363 87.23 27.13 8.23
C GLU A 363 87.31 26.92 9.76
N GLY A 364 87.91 25.81 10.18
CA GLY A 364 88.28 25.54 11.58
C GLY A 364 87.29 24.68 12.40
N GLY A 365 87.65 24.40 13.66
CA GLY A 365 86.88 23.53 14.57
C GLY A 365 85.50 24.06 14.96
N GLU A 366 85.24 25.35 14.77
CA GLU A 366 83.94 25.99 15.02
C GLU A 366 82.89 25.59 13.97
N ALA A 367 83.31 25.37 12.72
CA ALA A 367 82.45 24.89 11.64
C ALA A 367 81.86 23.50 11.94
N LEU A 368 82.70 22.59 12.46
CA LEU A 368 82.29 21.24 12.84
C LEU A 368 81.31 21.25 14.03
N LYS A 369 81.51 22.17 14.99
CA LYS A 369 80.61 22.33 16.13
C LYS A 369 79.23 22.85 15.68
N ASN A 370 79.20 23.84 14.78
CA ASN A 370 77.95 24.37 14.23
C ASN A 370 77.20 23.35 13.36
N TYR A 371 77.94 22.50 12.62
CA TYR A 371 77.36 21.38 11.88
C TYR A 371 76.64 20.40 12.81
N LYS A 372 77.30 19.97 13.89
CA LYS A 372 76.72 19.06 14.90
C LYS A 372 75.45 19.65 15.51
N ILE A 373 75.46 20.92 15.92
CA ILE A 373 74.28 21.62 16.44
C ILE A 373 73.13 21.61 15.42
N SER A 374 73.42 21.91 14.15
CA SER A 374 72.39 21.95 13.11
C SER A 374 71.76 20.58 12.83
N ILE A 375 72.53 19.50 13.00
CA ILE A 375 71.99 18.14 12.86
C ILE A 375 71.22 17.75 14.10
N ASP A 376 71.70 18.08 15.30
CA ASP A 376 70.96 17.86 16.54
C ASP A 376 69.60 18.59 16.50
N ASP A 377 69.54 19.80 15.93
CA ASP A 377 68.31 20.54 15.69
C ASP A 377 67.38 19.83 14.68
N LEU A 378 67.93 19.30 13.57
CA LEU A 378 67.16 18.49 12.64
C LEU A 378 66.62 17.22 13.30
N LEU A 379 67.42 16.53 14.10
CA LEU A 379 67.00 15.34 14.85
C LEU A 379 65.93 15.68 15.88
N LEU A 380 66.00 16.87 16.49
CA LEU A 380 64.95 17.37 17.37
C LEU A 380 63.65 17.60 16.60
N CYS A 381 63.69 18.10 15.36
CA CYS A 381 62.50 18.20 14.51
C CYS A 381 61.85 16.82 14.24
N PHE A 382 62.63 15.76 14.03
CA PHE A 382 62.08 14.41 13.88
C PHE A 382 61.39 13.92 15.16
N LYS A 383 62.01 14.14 16.32
CA LYS A 383 61.39 13.80 17.62
C LYS A 383 60.09 14.56 17.85
N ASN A 384 60.06 15.86 17.55
CA ASN A 384 58.84 16.66 17.66
C ASN A 384 57.76 16.17 16.67
N THR A 385 58.16 15.70 15.49
CA THR A 385 57.24 15.13 14.50
C THR A 385 56.67 13.79 14.98
N GLU A 386 57.46 12.95 15.65
CA GLU A 386 56.98 11.73 16.31
C GLU A 386 55.89 12.06 17.35
N GLU A 387 56.13 13.05 18.20
CA GLU A 387 55.12 13.52 19.17
C GLU A 387 53.84 14.05 18.50
N ASP A 388 53.97 14.73 17.36
CA ASP A 388 52.82 15.25 16.61
C ASP A 388 52.06 14.12 15.89
N LEU A 389 52.75 13.12 15.36
CA LEU A 389 52.13 11.92 14.79
C LEU A 389 51.39 11.12 15.87
N ASP A 390 51.97 10.97 17.05
CA ASP A 390 51.28 10.35 18.19
C ASP A 390 50.03 11.12 18.59
N LYS A 391 50.07 12.47 18.58
CA LYS A 391 48.86 13.28 18.79
C LYS A 391 47.83 13.03 17.69
N PHE A 392 48.23 12.92 16.43
CA PHE A 392 47.31 12.65 15.32
C PHE A 392 46.70 11.24 15.42
N LEU A 393 47.48 10.23 15.77
CA LEU A 393 46.99 8.86 16.00
C LEU A 393 45.95 8.83 17.14
N ASN A 394 46.26 9.49 18.26
CA ASN A 394 45.30 9.62 19.36
C ASN A 394 44.01 10.35 18.95
N LEU A 395 44.11 11.38 18.10
CA LEU A 395 42.95 12.07 17.54
C LEU A 395 42.15 11.20 16.56
N GLN A 396 42.83 10.36 15.78
CA GLN A 396 42.19 9.38 14.90
C GLN A 396 41.40 8.36 15.73
N ASP A 397 42.03 7.75 16.73
CA ASP A 397 41.39 6.78 17.63
C ASP A 397 40.16 7.39 18.32
N GLU A 398 40.27 8.65 18.76
CA GLU A 398 39.15 9.40 19.32
C GLU A 398 38.01 9.60 18.31
N CYS A 399 38.34 9.96 17.07
CA CYS A 399 37.35 10.12 15.99
C CYS A 399 36.65 8.79 15.67
N GLU A 400 37.41 7.70 15.56
CA GLU A 400 36.87 6.35 15.33
C GLU A 400 35.93 5.93 16.46
N ARG A 401 36.29 6.22 17.71
CA ARG A 401 35.44 5.97 18.88
C ARG A 401 34.13 6.77 18.81
N GLN A 402 34.19 8.05 18.46
CA GLN A 402 32.99 8.89 18.33
C GLN A 402 32.10 8.46 17.18
N GLN A 403 32.68 8.07 16.03
CA GLN A 403 31.93 7.53 14.90
C GLN A 403 31.21 6.24 15.30
N LYS A 404 31.90 5.33 16.00
CA LYS A 404 31.30 4.10 16.50
C LYS A 404 30.12 4.37 17.45
N GLU A 405 30.28 5.29 18.39
CA GLU A 405 29.19 5.69 19.30
C GLU A 405 27.98 6.28 18.55
N ALA A 406 28.23 7.10 17.52
CA ALA A 406 27.17 7.65 16.67
C ALA A 406 26.44 6.56 15.86
N TRP A 407 27.18 5.60 15.33
CA TRP A 407 26.62 4.45 14.61
C TRP A 407 25.77 3.55 15.52
N ASP A 408 26.21 3.32 16.75
CA ASP A 408 25.46 2.52 17.72
C ASP A 408 24.15 3.24 18.11
N LYS A 409 24.17 4.56 18.35
CA LYS A 409 22.95 5.36 18.58
C LYS A 409 21.97 5.30 17.41
N LEU A 410 22.47 5.36 16.17
CA LEU A 410 21.64 5.24 14.98
C LEU A 410 21.01 3.84 14.87
N ARG A 411 21.79 2.79 15.14
CA ARG A 411 21.33 1.40 15.15
C ARG A 411 20.22 1.18 16.18
N ASP A 412 20.37 1.72 17.37
CA ASP A 412 19.36 1.67 18.43
C ASP A 412 18.08 2.40 18.00
N GLY A 413 18.22 3.57 17.36
CA GLY A 413 17.09 4.31 16.79
C GLY A 413 16.32 3.51 15.72
N ILE A 414 17.04 2.89 14.78
CA ILE A 414 16.44 2.02 13.75
C ILE A 414 15.72 0.83 14.39
N THR A 415 16.33 0.20 15.38
CA THR A 415 15.76 -0.96 16.11
C THR A 415 14.48 -0.56 16.85
N SER A 416 14.46 0.61 17.48
CA SER A 416 13.28 1.17 18.14
C SER A 416 12.14 1.45 17.16
N VAL A 417 12.44 2.06 16.01
CA VAL A 417 11.45 2.31 14.94
C VAL A 417 10.89 1.00 14.38
N ALA A 418 11.75 0.01 14.12
CA ALA A 418 11.34 -1.30 13.62
C ALA A 418 10.45 -2.04 14.64
N THR A 419 10.78 -1.98 15.92
CA THR A 419 9.98 -2.55 17.01
C THR A 419 8.61 -1.87 17.08
N SER A 420 8.58 -0.54 17.05
CA SER A 420 7.34 0.23 17.03
C SER A 420 6.47 -0.08 15.81
N PHE A 421 7.08 -0.28 14.64
CA PHE A 421 6.37 -0.67 13.44
C PHE A 421 5.74 -2.07 13.57
N LYS A 422 6.48 -3.05 14.09
CA LYS A 422 5.97 -4.41 14.33
C LYS A 422 4.78 -4.40 15.29
N ILE A 423 4.84 -3.61 16.36
CA ILE A 423 3.72 -3.44 17.31
C ILE A 423 2.49 -2.90 16.58
N ARG A 424 2.62 -1.77 15.87
CA ARG A 424 1.51 -1.18 15.10
C ARG A 424 0.94 -2.13 14.04
N GLN A 425 1.80 -2.92 13.41
CA GLN A 425 1.38 -3.93 12.43
C GLN A 425 0.56 -5.03 13.10
N ALA A 426 1.01 -5.54 14.25
CA ALA A 426 0.29 -6.54 15.03
C ALA A 426 -1.08 -6.03 15.49
N ASP A 427 -1.14 -4.79 15.98
CA ASP A 427 -2.41 -4.14 16.37
C ASP A 427 -3.37 -4.03 15.17
N ALA A 428 -2.88 -3.61 14.01
CA ALA A 428 -3.69 -3.51 12.80
C ALA A 428 -4.22 -4.87 12.30
N ILE A 429 -3.45 -5.95 12.50
CA ILE A 429 -3.88 -7.31 12.18
C ILE A 429 -4.87 -7.83 13.23
N GLY A 430 -4.60 -7.59 14.52
CA GLY A 430 -5.49 -7.96 15.63
C GLY A 430 -6.86 -7.29 15.56
N MET A 431 -6.90 -6.02 15.12
CA MET A 431 -8.16 -5.30 14.87
C MET A 431 -9.02 -5.91 13.76
N LYS A 432 -8.43 -6.67 12.82
CA LYS A 432 -9.22 -7.37 11.80
C LYS A 432 -9.95 -8.61 12.33
N ASN A 433 -9.55 -9.14 13.49
CA ASN A 433 -10.14 -10.37 14.05
C ASN A 433 -11.19 -10.11 15.15
N ASN A 434 -11.40 -8.87 15.59
CA ASN A 434 -12.35 -8.54 16.67
C ASN A 434 -13.67 -7.88 16.20
N ASN A 435 -13.98 -7.91 14.90
CA ASN A 435 -15.22 -7.32 14.36
C ASN A 435 -16.46 -8.24 14.40
N TYR A 436 -16.58 -9.12 15.40
CA TYR A 436 -17.79 -9.91 15.60
C TYR A 436 -18.08 -10.26 17.07
N THR A 437 -18.02 -9.31 18.02
CA THR A 437 -18.74 -9.51 19.29
C THR A 437 -19.20 -8.19 19.94
N ILE A 438 -20.47 -7.87 19.68
CA ILE A 438 -21.46 -7.35 20.64
C ILE A 438 -21.31 -5.90 21.16
N CYS A 439 -22.22 -5.06 20.65
CA CYS A 439 -22.83 -3.94 21.38
C CYS A 439 -23.32 -4.39 22.75
N GLY A 440 -22.91 -3.71 23.82
CA GLY A 440 -23.63 -3.80 25.09
C GLY A 440 -22.92 -3.20 26.28
N ALA A 441 -23.46 -2.08 26.75
CA ALA A 441 -23.35 -1.53 28.11
C ALA A 441 -22.02 -0.85 28.53
N ASN A 442 -22.06 0.48 28.47
CA ASN A 442 -21.64 1.33 29.60
C ASN A 442 -22.60 1.03 30.79
N PRO A 443 -22.20 1.08 32.07
CA PRO A 443 -21.45 2.19 32.66
C PRO A 443 -20.35 1.76 33.67
N ASP A 444 -19.30 2.56 33.84
CA ASP A 444 -19.16 3.31 35.08
C ASP A 444 -17.95 4.24 35.04
N ALA A 445 -18.19 5.45 35.53
CA ALA A 445 -17.19 6.47 35.73
C ALA A 445 -16.30 6.11 36.91
N THR A 446 -14.99 6.30 36.76
CA THR A 446 -14.18 6.71 37.90
C THR A 446 -13.04 7.61 37.46
N VAL A 447 -13.17 8.83 37.96
CA VAL A 447 -12.22 9.94 37.97
C VAL A 447 -10.94 9.51 38.68
N ALA A 448 -9.79 9.78 38.07
CA ALA A 448 -8.55 10.02 38.80
C ALA A 448 -7.71 11.04 38.02
N ASN A 449 -7.63 12.23 38.62
CA ASN A 449 -6.63 13.25 38.34
C ASN A 449 -5.23 12.64 38.43
N ASP A 450 -4.32 13.08 37.56
CA ASP A 450 -2.98 13.52 37.97
C ASP A 450 -2.30 14.28 36.82
N THR A 451 -2.17 15.59 37.03
CA THR A 451 -1.06 16.42 36.53
C THR A 451 0.07 16.33 37.58
N PRO A 452 1.28 16.92 37.41
CA PRO A 452 1.89 17.56 36.23
C PRO A 452 3.37 17.15 36.02
N THR A 453 4.02 17.64 34.96
CA THR A 453 5.21 18.51 35.14
C THR A 453 5.69 19.13 33.82
N HIS A 454 5.69 20.45 33.83
CA HIS A 454 6.44 21.31 32.93
C HIS A 454 7.91 20.91 32.87
N THR A 455 8.50 20.85 31.68
CA THR A 455 9.93 21.17 31.53
C THR A 455 10.14 22.11 30.34
N THR A 456 10.59 23.29 30.74
CA THR A 456 11.12 24.46 30.05
C THR A 456 11.71 24.23 28.65
N ARG A 457 11.11 24.87 27.65
CA ARG A 457 11.67 25.00 26.29
C ARG A 457 12.69 26.15 26.31
N VAL A 458 13.97 25.83 26.41
CA VAL A 458 15.07 26.80 26.26
C VAL A 458 15.18 27.18 24.78
N ILE A 459 14.85 28.42 24.46
CA ILE A 459 15.11 29.04 23.15
C ILE A 459 16.58 29.45 23.12
N MET A 460 17.45 28.67 22.50
CA MET A 460 18.79 29.14 22.15
C MET A 460 18.74 30.02 20.89
N ARG A 461 18.98 31.31 21.08
CA ARG A 461 19.26 32.28 20.02
C ARG A 461 20.58 31.93 19.33
N ARG A 462 20.57 31.82 18.00
CA ARG A 462 21.79 31.83 17.17
C ARG A 462 22.47 33.20 17.26
N PRO A 463 23.79 33.29 17.46
CA PRO A 463 24.52 34.54 17.31
C PRO A 463 24.71 34.89 15.83
N MET A 464 24.43 36.16 15.50
CA MET A 464 24.74 36.76 14.20
C MET A 464 26.26 36.73 13.95
N ARG A 465 26.66 36.22 12.78
CA ARG A 465 27.96 36.55 12.20
C ARG A 465 27.88 37.98 11.65
N LYS A 466 28.70 38.88 12.21
CA LYS A 466 29.03 40.16 11.57
C LYS A 466 29.94 39.88 10.36
N ARG A 467 29.66 40.56 9.26
CA ARG A 467 30.63 40.82 8.18
C ARG A 467 31.52 41.98 8.59
#